data_AF-A0A3B8VIR5-F1
#
_entry.id   AF-A0A3B8VIR5-F1
#
_cell.length_a   1.000
_cell.length_b   1.000
_cell.length_c   1.000
_cell.angle_alpha   90.00
_cell.angle_beta   90.00
_cell.angle_gamma   90.00
#
_symmetry.space_group_name_H-M   'P 1'
#
loop_
_entity.id
_entity.type
_entity.pdbx_description
1 polymer ?
#
loop_
_entity_poly.entity_id
_entity_poly.type
_entity_poly.pdbx_seq_one_letter_code
_entity_poly.pdbx_strand_id
1 'polypeptide(L)'
;MSQPDLLKKQEDANLKTLKDFLSDLGRPNLDDDKGPVWSGVSAEKVLSFIRKYQILGEPVEFSPSLIAAYIEKQLGHSELKHWTVAIRGRNTPDEKLGKATWGIKGKTIWQISRSRIKNTDRLGVISDSRDEATGFSKDQRDRMDEAIKAGVKSRKATRAQRPKEEGLLLLYPISRYSGYDALPDGNRIPLFDNPDDPAACDLLGLAFSFPKSEHPQPVIEFVSGTVEGR
;
A
#
# COMPACT_ATOMS: atom_id res chain seq x y z
N MET A 1 15.31 -2.48 12.79
CA MET A 1 14.15 -2.38 13.69
C MET A 1 14.65 -2.23 15.10
N SER A 2 14.50 -1.05 15.69
CA SER A 2 14.97 -0.76 17.06
C SER A 2 14.17 -1.45 18.18
N GLN A 3 12.93 -1.89 17.91
CA GLN A 3 12.02 -2.51 18.89
C GLN A 3 11.20 -3.66 18.28
N PRO A 4 11.81 -4.82 17.97
CA PRO A 4 11.17 -5.88 17.19
C PRO A 4 9.96 -6.52 17.91
N ASP A 5 9.98 -6.67 19.23
CA ASP A 5 8.83 -7.23 19.99
C ASP A 5 7.58 -6.35 19.94
N LEU A 6 7.75 -5.03 20.07
CA LEU A 6 6.66 -4.07 19.98
C LEU A 6 6.09 -4.03 18.56
N LEU A 7 6.96 -4.05 17.56
CA LEU A 7 6.56 -4.15 16.16
C LEU A 7 5.77 -5.42 15.90
N LYS A 8 6.24 -6.58 16.39
CA LYS A 8 5.53 -7.85 16.21
C LYS A 8 4.13 -7.80 16.80
N LYS A 9 3.98 -7.31 18.04
CA LYS A 9 2.68 -7.16 18.69
C LYS A 9 1.74 -6.25 17.89
N GLN A 10 2.26 -5.16 17.34
CA GLN A 10 1.51 -4.28 16.46
C GLN A 10 1.09 -4.99 15.17
N GLU A 11 2.02 -5.65 14.47
CA GLU A 11 1.73 -6.30 13.20
C GLU A 11 0.73 -7.45 13.36
N ASP A 12 0.75 -8.16 14.48
CA ASP A 12 -0.29 -9.14 14.83
C ASP A 12 -1.68 -8.48 14.96
N ALA A 13 -1.76 -7.30 15.59
CA ALA A 13 -3.00 -6.52 15.70
C ALA A 13 -3.46 -5.95 14.35
N ASN A 14 -2.53 -5.47 13.53
CA ASN A 14 -2.79 -4.98 12.17
C ASN A 14 -3.25 -6.12 11.25
N LEU A 15 -2.64 -7.29 11.34
CA LEU A 15 -3.03 -8.48 10.58
C LEU A 15 -4.43 -8.95 10.95
N LYS A 16 -4.79 -8.92 12.24
CA LYS A 16 -6.17 -9.20 12.67
C LYS A 16 -7.15 -8.19 12.07
N THR A 17 -6.85 -6.90 12.21
CA THR A 17 -7.66 -5.81 11.64
C THR A 17 -7.82 -5.95 10.13
N LEU A 18 -6.76 -6.33 9.43
CA LEU A 18 -6.78 -6.61 8.00
C LEU A 18 -7.68 -7.79 7.65
N LYS A 19 -7.58 -8.91 8.36
CA LYS A 19 -8.41 -10.09 8.09
C LYS A 19 -9.89 -9.79 8.27
N ASP A 20 -10.24 -9.06 9.32
CA ASP A 20 -11.61 -8.61 9.58
C ASP A 20 -12.09 -7.70 8.44
N PHE A 21 -11.28 -6.72 8.04
CA PHE A 21 -11.57 -5.83 6.91
C PHE A 21 -11.80 -6.58 5.60
N LEU A 22 -10.86 -7.46 5.21
CA LEU A 22 -10.96 -8.24 3.97
C LEU A 22 -12.18 -9.17 3.96
N SER A 23 -12.55 -9.73 5.11
CA SER A 23 -13.74 -10.58 5.23
C SER A 23 -15.05 -9.81 4.96
N ASP A 24 -15.06 -8.51 5.29
CA ASP A 24 -16.21 -7.62 5.09
C ASP A 24 -16.29 -7.04 3.66
N LEU A 25 -15.21 -7.12 2.86
CA LEU A 25 -15.21 -6.63 1.48
C LEU A 25 -15.96 -7.56 0.49
N GLY A 26 -16.27 -8.79 0.90
CA GLY A 26 -16.89 -9.79 0.04
C GLY A 26 -15.90 -10.44 -0.93
N ARG A 27 -16.39 -10.90 -2.09
CA ARG A 27 -15.58 -11.67 -3.05
C ARG A 27 -14.69 -10.76 -3.91
N PRO A 28 -13.37 -10.96 -3.93
CA PRO A 28 -12.49 -10.24 -4.84
C PRO A 28 -12.59 -10.77 -6.28
N ASN A 29 -12.14 -9.95 -7.21
CA ASN A 29 -11.62 -10.39 -8.51
C ASN A 29 -10.24 -11.04 -8.30
N LEU A 30 -10.05 -12.25 -8.84
CA LEU A 30 -8.82 -13.04 -8.72
C LEU A 30 -7.99 -13.10 -10.03
N ASP A 31 -8.43 -12.40 -11.08
CA ASP A 31 -7.81 -12.43 -12.40
C ASP A 31 -6.54 -11.56 -12.49
N ASP A 32 -6.29 -10.68 -11.51
CA ASP A 32 -5.06 -9.85 -11.47
C ASP A 32 -3.87 -10.64 -10.92
N ASP A 33 -2.82 -10.82 -11.73
CA ASP A 33 -1.65 -11.66 -11.41
C ASP A 33 -0.97 -11.33 -10.07
N LYS A 34 -0.96 -10.06 -9.64
CA LYS A 34 -0.28 -9.64 -8.40
C LYS A 34 -1.09 -9.97 -7.16
N GLY A 35 -2.41 -10.05 -7.28
CA GLY A 35 -3.26 -10.46 -6.18
C GLY A 35 -4.72 -10.02 -6.30
N PRO A 36 -5.52 -10.36 -5.29
CA PRO A 36 -6.94 -10.05 -5.26
C PRO A 36 -7.26 -8.55 -5.31
N VAL A 37 -8.33 -8.19 -6.04
CA VAL A 37 -8.81 -6.81 -6.20
C VAL A 37 -10.29 -6.73 -5.86
N TRP A 38 -10.67 -5.74 -5.04
CA TRP A 38 -12.06 -5.37 -4.74
C TRP A 38 -12.33 -3.99 -5.32
N SER A 39 -13.46 -3.83 -5.99
CA SER A 39 -13.91 -2.56 -6.58
C SER A 39 -15.22 -2.12 -5.94
N GLY A 40 -15.47 -0.81 -5.92
CA GLY A 40 -16.70 -0.25 -5.37
C GLY A 40 -16.80 -0.32 -3.85
N VAL A 41 -15.68 -0.50 -3.14
CA VAL A 41 -15.65 -0.52 -1.67
C VAL A 41 -16.06 0.85 -1.13
N SER A 42 -16.96 0.92 -0.14
CA SER A 42 -17.37 2.22 0.42
C SER A 42 -16.25 2.88 1.23
N ALA A 43 -16.22 4.22 1.20
CA ALA A 43 -15.31 5.00 2.03
C ALA A 43 -15.39 4.63 3.53
N GLU A 44 -16.59 4.32 4.03
CA GLU A 44 -16.83 3.93 5.42
C GLU A 44 -16.04 2.68 5.84
N LYS A 45 -16.00 1.65 4.98
CA LYS A 45 -15.22 0.43 5.26
C LYS A 45 -13.73 0.73 5.33
N VAL A 46 -13.23 1.57 4.41
CA VAL A 46 -11.83 2.01 4.36
C VAL A 46 -11.48 2.84 5.59
N LEU A 47 -12.33 3.80 5.98
CA LEU A 47 -12.15 4.61 7.20
C LEU A 47 -12.12 3.74 8.47
N SER A 48 -13.03 2.77 8.58
CA SER A 48 -13.07 1.82 9.70
C SER A 48 -11.76 1.03 9.83
N PHE A 49 -11.19 0.61 8.70
CA PHE A 49 -9.88 -0.06 8.67
C PHE A 49 -8.74 0.86 9.09
N ILE A 50 -8.62 2.06 8.49
CA ILE A 50 -7.54 3.00 8.75
C ILE A 50 -7.50 3.43 10.22
N ARG A 51 -8.66 3.71 10.82
CA ARG A 51 -8.76 4.14 12.23
C ARG A 51 -8.29 3.09 13.23
N LYS A 52 -8.34 1.80 12.85
CA LYS A 52 -7.88 0.68 13.69
C LYS A 52 -6.42 0.30 13.43
N TYR A 53 -5.84 0.81 12.34
CA TYR A 53 -4.46 0.53 11.96
C TYR A 53 -3.47 1.21 12.91
N GLN A 54 -2.51 0.44 13.40
CA GLN A 54 -1.53 0.87 14.39
C GLN A 54 -0.17 1.11 13.73
N ILE A 55 0.54 2.13 14.21
CA ILE A 55 1.89 2.48 13.80
C ILE A 55 2.74 2.72 15.04
N LEU A 56 3.97 2.22 15.01
CA LEU A 56 4.93 2.33 16.09
C LEU A 56 5.81 3.54 15.82
N GLY A 57 5.97 4.40 16.83
CA GLY A 57 6.80 5.61 16.76
C GLY A 57 6.03 6.87 16.35
N GLU A 58 6.73 8.00 16.32
CA GLU A 58 6.13 9.28 15.92
C GLU A 58 5.89 9.33 14.39
N PRO A 59 4.65 9.63 13.96
CA PRO A 59 4.29 9.61 12.54
C PRO A 59 4.79 10.90 11.87
N VAL A 60 6.05 10.90 11.40
CA VAL A 60 6.56 12.06 10.66
C VAL A 60 6.05 12.08 9.21
N GLU A 61 5.77 10.92 8.59
CA GLU A 61 5.44 10.85 7.15
C GLU A 61 4.10 10.17 6.83
N PHE A 62 3.56 9.36 7.75
CA PHE A 62 2.31 8.61 7.54
C PHE A 62 1.50 8.58 8.84
N SER A 63 0.32 9.19 8.80
CA SER A 63 -0.60 9.27 9.94
C SER A 63 -1.99 8.77 9.54
N PRO A 64 -2.44 7.60 10.04
CA PRO A 64 -3.76 7.05 9.76
C PRO A 64 -4.88 8.02 10.15
N SER A 65 -4.71 8.76 11.24
CA SER A 65 -5.69 9.74 11.71
C SER A 65 -5.81 10.92 10.74
N LEU A 66 -4.68 11.46 10.25
CA LEU A 66 -4.73 12.49 9.23
C LEU A 66 -5.38 11.94 7.96
N ILE A 67 -5.00 10.74 7.49
CA ILE A 67 -5.55 10.17 6.25
C ILE A 67 -7.06 10.02 6.37
N ALA A 68 -7.54 9.50 7.50
CA ALA A 68 -8.96 9.38 7.77
C ALA A 68 -9.66 10.74 7.71
N ALA A 69 -9.09 11.76 8.36
CA ALA A 69 -9.63 13.13 8.33
C ALA A 69 -9.67 13.71 6.91
N TYR A 70 -8.66 13.45 6.08
CA TYR A 70 -8.66 13.87 4.68
C TYR A 70 -9.77 13.19 3.89
N ILE A 71 -9.92 11.86 4.00
CA ILE A 71 -10.97 11.10 3.30
C ILE A 71 -12.36 11.59 3.73
N GLU A 72 -12.59 11.80 5.02
CA GLU A 72 -13.85 12.34 5.55
C GLU A 72 -14.19 13.71 4.98
N LYS A 73 -13.19 14.59 4.90
CA LYS A 73 -13.39 15.93 4.32
C LYS A 73 -13.74 15.87 2.85
N GLN A 74 -13.08 15.00 2.09
CA GLN A 74 -13.37 14.80 0.67
C GLN A 74 -14.75 14.15 0.44
N LEU A 75 -15.17 13.27 1.34
CA LEU A 75 -16.50 12.68 1.31
C LEU A 75 -17.60 13.75 1.43
N GLY A 76 -17.37 14.78 2.25
CA GLY A 76 -18.25 15.96 2.34
C GLY A 76 -18.39 16.75 1.02
N HIS A 77 -17.45 16.60 0.09
CA HIS A 77 -17.47 17.17 -1.25
C HIS A 77 -17.90 16.17 -2.34
N SER A 78 -18.48 15.03 -1.95
CA SER A 78 -18.84 13.93 -2.86
C SER A 78 -17.64 13.29 -3.60
N GLU A 79 -16.42 13.47 -3.09
CA GLU A 79 -15.19 12.83 -3.56
C GLU A 79 -14.86 11.60 -2.71
N LEU A 80 -13.98 10.71 -3.20
CA LEU A 80 -13.51 9.50 -2.49
C LEU A 80 -14.61 8.59 -1.93
N LYS A 81 -15.79 8.57 -2.56
CA LYS A 81 -16.95 7.75 -2.16
C LYS A 81 -16.70 6.26 -2.28
N HIS A 82 -15.99 5.87 -3.33
CA HIS A 82 -15.73 4.48 -3.68
C HIS A 82 -14.23 4.22 -3.71
N TRP A 83 -13.85 2.98 -3.43
CA TRP A 83 -12.47 2.57 -3.33
C TRP A 83 -12.23 1.30 -4.11
N THR A 84 -11.10 1.29 -4.81
CA THR A 84 -10.45 0.04 -5.20
C THR A 84 -9.52 -0.37 -4.07
N VAL A 85 -9.65 -1.59 -3.57
CA VAL A 85 -8.71 -2.19 -2.62
C VAL A 85 -8.00 -3.31 -3.35
N ALA A 86 -6.67 -3.34 -3.33
CA ALA A 86 -5.92 -4.38 -4.01
C ALA A 86 -4.74 -4.85 -3.17
N ILE A 87 -4.51 -6.16 -3.22
CA ILE A 87 -3.32 -6.77 -2.60
C ILE A 87 -2.29 -6.98 -3.69
N ARG A 88 -1.07 -6.51 -3.45
CA ARG A 88 0.02 -6.54 -4.43
C ARG A 88 1.17 -7.40 -3.92
N GLY A 89 1.12 -8.67 -4.30
CA GLY A 89 2.22 -9.60 -4.15
C GLY A 89 3.16 -9.60 -5.36
N ARG A 90 4.04 -10.61 -5.40
CA ARG A 90 4.89 -10.89 -6.57
C ARG A 90 4.13 -11.71 -7.61
N ASN A 91 4.43 -11.45 -8.89
CA ASN A 91 3.99 -12.28 -10.01
C ASN A 91 4.73 -13.62 -10.07
N THR A 92 5.97 -13.64 -9.59
CA THR A 92 6.83 -14.82 -9.59
C THR A 92 6.95 -15.38 -8.18
N PRO A 93 6.70 -16.70 -8.00
CA PRO A 93 6.97 -17.39 -6.74
C PRO A 93 8.38 -17.15 -6.21
N ASP A 94 8.48 -17.00 -4.90
CA ASP A 94 9.75 -16.93 -4.17
C ASP A 94 9.54 -17.62 -2.82
N GLU A 95 10.03 -18.86 -2.72
CA GLU A 95 9.84 -19.67 -1.51
C GLU A 95 10.59 -19.09 -0.30
N LYS A 96 11.65 -18.31 -0.51
CA LYS A 96 12.38 -17.64 0.57
C LYS A 96 11.57 -16.51 1.17
N LEU A 97 10.91 -15.72 0.32
CA LEU A 97 10.02 -14.65 0.79
C LEU A 97 8.69 -15.21 1.34
N GLY A 98 8.27 -16.37 0.85
CA GLY A 98 7.10 -17.09 1.33
C GLY A 98 5.78 -16.49 0.85
N LYS A 99 4.69 -16.91 1.52
CA LYS A 99 3.30 -16.64 1.11
C LYS A 99 2.57 -15.88 2.21
N ALA A 100 1.75 -14.90 1.83
CA ALA A 100 0.94 -14.16 2.79
C ALA A 100 -0.23 -15.01 3.32
N THR A 101 -0.37 -15.09 4.64
CA THR A 101 -1.44 -15.86 5.31
C THR A 101 -2.62 -14.98 5.70
N TRP A 102 -3.15 -14.23 4.73
CA TRP A 102 -4.23 -13.24 4.95
C TRP A 102 -5.65 -13.84 4.86
N GLY A 103 -5.77 -15.15 4.69
CA GLY A 103 -7.06 -15.86 4.75
C GLY A 103 -7.90 -15.77 3.47
N ILE A 104 -7.30 -15.38 2.34
CA ILE A 104 -8.01 -15.29 1.06
C ILE A 104 -8.00 -16.63 0.36
N LYS A 105 -9.18 -17.14 0.04
CA LYS A 105 -9.35 -18.41 -0.67
C LYS A 105 -9.19 -18.19 -2.18
N GLY A 106 -8.61 -19.17 -2.87
CA GLY A 106 -8.58 -19.22 -4.34
C GLY A 106 -7.36 -18.56 -5.02
N LYS A 107 -6.49 -17.86 -4.27
CA LYS A 107 -5.24 -17.32 -4.83
C LYS A 107 -4.12 -17.29 -3.80
N THR A 108 -2.95 -17.80 -4.18
CA THR A 108 -1.72 -17.65 -3.40
C THR A 108 -1.15 -16.26 -3.63
N ILE A 109 -0.80 -15.58 -2.55
CA ILE A 109 -0.21 -14.23 -2.60
C ILE A 109 1.24 -14.36 -2.15
N TRP A 110 2.16 -14.13 -3.08
CA TRP A 110 3.59 -14.16 -2.79
C TRP A 110 4.07 -12.86 -2.18
N GLN A 111 4.81 -12.93 -1.08
CA GLN A 111 5.27 -11.74 -0.38
C GLN A 111 6.32 -10.98 -1.18
N ILE A 112 6.33 -9.65 -1.08
CA ILE A 112 7.33 -8.79 -1.70
C ILE A 112 8.56 -8.62 -0.80
N SER A 113 9.69 -8.27 -1.43
CA SER A 113 10.91 -7.86 -0.72
C SER A 113 10.99 -6.33 -0.65
N ARG A 114 11.17 -5.79 0.55
CA ARG A 114 11.46 -4.36 0.81
C ARG A 114 12.53 -4.22 1.89
N SER A 115 13.69 -3.71 1.49
CA SER A 115 14.78 -3.36 2.40
C SER A 115 14.52 -2.04 3.12
N ARG A 116 15.22 -1.82 4.25
CA ARG A 116 15.18 -0.56 5.00
C ARG A 116 16.35 0.34 4.62
N ILE A 117 16.17 1.66 4.76
CA ILE A 117 17.23 2.64 4.55
C ILE A 117 18.18 2.60 5.75
N LYS A 118 19.49 2.56 5.49
CA LYS A 118 20.52 2.50 6.52
C LYS A 118 20.33 3.62 7.56
N ASN A 119 20.57 3.29 8.83
CA ASN A 119 20.38 4.19 9.98
C ASN A 119 18.93 4.68 10.20
N THR A 120 17.94 4.02 9.58
CA THR A 120 16.52 4.28 9.82
C THR A 120 15.74 2.96 9.93
N ASP A 121 14.54 3.03 10.49
CA ASP A 121 13.54 1.95 10.44
C ASP A 121 12.55 2.13 9.26
N ARG A 122 12.95 2.88 8.23
CA ARG A 122 12.09 3.26 7.08
C ARG A 122 12.32 2.36 5.88
N LEU A 123 11.24 1.97 5.19
CA LEU A 123 11.30 1.21 3.94
C LEU A 123 11.46 2.10 2.69
N GLY A 124 11.03 3.37 2.79
CA GLY A 124 10.84 4.25 1.65
C GLY A 124 9.52 3.99 0.93
N VAL A 125 9.40 4.45 -0.32
CA VAL A 125 8.18 4.24 -1.11
C VAL A 125 8.03 2.77 -1.48
N ILE A 126 6.97 2.13 -0.99
CA ILE A 126 6.71 0.71 -1.24
C ILE A 126 5.89 0.46 -2.51
N SER A 127 5.18 1.47 -3.03
CA SER A 127 4.30 1.33 -4.19
C SER A 127 5.02 1.46 -5.52
N ASP A 128 4.66 0.59 -6.47
CA ASP A 128 5.02 0.72 -7.87
C ASP A 128 4.01 1.62 -8.59
N SER A 129 4.51 2.51 -9.47
CA SER A 129 3.68 3.30 -10.39
C SER A 129 2.64 2.47 -11.16
N ARG A 130 2.96 1.23 -11.53
CA ARG A 130 2.04 0.32 -12.21
C ARG A 130 0.90 -0.17 -11.31
N ASP A 131 1.14 -0.23 -10.00
CA ASP A 131 0.12 -0.62 -9.04
C ASP A 131 -0.90 0.50 -8.79
N GLU A 132 -0.50 1.76 -8.98
CA GLU A 132 -1.41 2.91 -8.88
C GLU A 132 -2.51 2.91 -9.98
N ALA A 133 -2.29 2.21 -11.09
CA ALA A 133 -3.26 2.04 -12.18
C ALA A 133 -4.26 0.88 -11.93
N THR A 134 -4.22 0.24 -10.76
CA THR A 134 -5.16 -0.85 -10.42
C THR A 134 -6.60 -0.34 -10.39
N GLY A 135 -7.52 -1.11 -10.97
CA GLY A 135 -8.93 -0.74 -11.14
C GLY A 135 -9.24 0.09 -12.39
N PHE A 136 -8.23 0.48 -13.19
CA PHE A 136 -8.48 1.22 -14.43
C PHE A 136 -9.12 0.35 -15.52
N SER A 137 -10.09 0.93 -16.20
CA SER A 137 -10.62 0.43 -17.48
C SER A 137 -9.55 0.48 -18.56
N LYS A 138 -9.81 -0.19 -19.69
CA LYS A 138 -8.94 -0.15 -20.86
C LYS A 138 -8.73 1.29 -21.35
N ASP A 139 -9.81 2.05 -21.50
CA ASP A 139 -9.76 3.45 -21.98
C ASP A 139 -8.97 4.37 -21.03
N GLN A 140 -9.01 4.12 -19.71
CA GLN A 140 -8.18 4.86 -18.75
C GLN A 140 -6.69 4.52 -18.88
N ARG A 141 -6.36 3.25 -19.14
CA ARG A 141 -4.97 2.82 -19.39
C ARG A 141 -4.44 3.39 -20.69
N ASP A 142 -5.23 3.35 -21.76
CA ASP A 142 -4.83 3.87 -23.07
C ASP A 142 -4.55 5.39 -22.98
N ARG A 143 -5.43 6.16 -22.33
CA ARG A 143 -5.21 7.61 -22.07
C ARG A 143 -4.01 7.89 -21.16
N MET A 144 -3.76 7.04 -20.17
CA MET A 144 -2.57 7.14 -19.31
C MET A 144 -1.30 6.92 -20.14
N ASP A 145 -1.26 5.90 -20.98
CA ASP A 145 -0.11 5.57 -21.82
C ASP A 145 0.16 6.65 -22.87
N GLU A 146 -0.89 7.23 -23.46
CA GLU A 146 -0.78 8.41 -24.34
C GLU A 146 -0.16 9.61 -23.62
N ALA A 147 -0.62 9.92 -22.41
CA ALA A 147 -0.06 11.01 -21.62
C ALA A 147 1.42 10.77 -21.26
N ILE A 148 1.78 9.52 -20.93
CA ILE A 148 3.18 9.15 -20.66
C ILE A 148 4.03 9.31 -21.92
N LYS A 149 3.55 8.86 -23.09
CA LYS A 149 4.22 9.06 -24.38
C LYS A 149 4.38 10.54 -24.74
N ALA A 150 3.44 11.38 -24.31
CA ALA A 150 3.51 12.83 -24.45
C ALA A 150 4.43 13.52 -23.41
N GLY A 151 5.15 12.76 -22.57
CA GLY A 151 6.12 13.29 -21.62
C GLY A 151 5.57 13.59 -20.22
N VAL A 152 4.32 13.25 -19.93
CA VAL A 152 3.76 13.39 -18.58
C VAL A 152 4.35 12.31 -17.66
N LYS A 153 4.87 12.71 -16.50
CA LYS A 153 5.36 11.76 -15.48
C LYS A 153 4.27 10.73 -15.14
N SER A 154 4.63 9.44 -15.11
CA SER A 154 3.70 8.32 -14.94
C SER A 154 2.69 8.52 -13.80
N ARG A 155 3.12 8.83 -12.57
CA ARG A 155 2.20 9.08 -11.45
C ARG A 155 1.22 10.23 -11.68
N LYS A 156 1.64 11.30 -12.35
CA LYS A 156 0.76 12.43 -12.69
C LYS A 156 -0.25 12.00 -13.74
N ALA A 157 0.17 11.22 -14.73
CA ALA A 157 -0.73 10.63 -15.73
C ALA A 157 -1.75 9.70 -15.06
N THR A 158 -1.31 8.81 -14.17
CA THR A 158 -2.19 7.88 -13.42
C THR A 158 -3.23 8.64 -12.59
N ARG A 159 -2.81 9.58 -11.73
CA ARG A 159 -3.74 10.35 -10.89
C ARG A 159 -4.76 11.16 -11.69
N ALA A 160 -4.42 11.59 -12.90
CA ALA A 160 -5.32 12.35 -13.77
C ALA A 160 -6.43 11.50 -14.40
N GLN A 161 -6.23 10.18 -14.54
CA GLN A 161 -7.23 9.28 -15.12
C GLN A 161 -8.20 8.68 -14.10
N ARG A 162 -7.88 8.77 -12.80
CA ARG A 162 -8.75 8.26 -11.73
C ARG A 162 -9.86 9.27 -11.43
N PRO A 163 -11.15 8.85 -11.43
CA PRO A 163 -12.25 9.71 -11.03
C PRO A 163 -12.07 10.25 -9.61
N LYS A 164 -12.52 11.48 -9.34
CA LYS A 164 -12.40 12.10 -8.01
C LYS A 164 -13.19 11.34 -6.93
N GLU A 165 -14.23 10.61 -7.35
CA GLU A 165 -15.04 9.75 -6.51
C GLU A 165 -14.33 8.44 -6.11
N GLU A 166 -13.21 8.10 -6.75
CA GLU A 166 -12.53 6.82 -6.57
C GLU A 166 -11.16 6.97 -5.90
N GLY A 167 -11.01 6.38 -4.71
CA GLY A 167 -9.72 6.15 -4.06
C GLY A 167 -9.11 4.80 -4.42
N LEU A 168 -7.81 4.65 -4.15
CA LEU A 168 -7.10 3.37 -4.22
C LEU A 168 -6.35 3.10 -2.92
N LEU A 169 -6.59 1.93 -2.33
CA LEU A 169 -5.84 1.36 -1.22
C LEU A 169 -5.07 0.13 -1.70
N LEU A 170 -3.75 0.18 -1.60
CA LEU A 170 -2.86 -0.92 -1.92
C LEU A 170 -2.32 -1.54 -0.63
N LEU A 171 -2.40 -2.87 -0.55
CA LEU A 171 -1.95 -3.68 0.57
C LEU A 171 -0.78 -4.54 0.11
N TYR A 172 0.35 -4.45 0.80
CA TYR A 172 1.57 -5.16 0.43
C TYR A 172 1.97 -6.14 1.54
N PRO A 173 2.01 -7.45 1.26
CA PRO A 173 2.61 -8.41 2.18
C PRO A 173 4.13 -8.36 2.04
N ILE A 174 4.82 -7.87 3.06
CA ILE A 174 6.28 -7.70 3.05
C ILE A 174 6.91 -8.79 3.90
N SER A 175 7.77 -9.61 3.28
CA SER A 175 8.38 -10.73 3.98
C SER A 175 9.40 -10.27 5.02
N ARG A 176 9.47 -10.96 6.16
CA ARG A 176 10.58 -10.80 7.13
C ARG A 176 11.96 -11.11 6.52
N TYR A 177 12.00 -11.93 5.47
CA TYR A 177 13.22 -12.26 4.71
C TYR A 177 13.61 -11.19 3.67
N SER A 178 12.96 -10.02 3.69
CA SER A 178 13.24 -8.91 2.78
C SER A 178 14.68 -8.40 2.88
N GLY A 179 15.32 -8.18 1.72
CA GLY A 179 16.69 -7.65 1.62
C GLY A 179 17.80 -8.70 1.72
N TYR A 180 17.45 -9.97 1.91
CA TYR A 180 18.39 -11.11 1.82
C TYR A 180 18.47 -11.73 0.42
N ASP A 181 17.75 -11.17 -0.55
CA ASP A 181 17.71 -11.53 -1.96
C ASP A 181 18.54 -10.60 -2.85
N ALA A 182 18.94 -9.44 -2.33
CA ALA A 182 19.71 -8.43 -3.07
C ALA A 182 21.15 -8.32 -2.53
N LEU A 183 22.10 -8.01 -3.42
CA LEU A 183 23.41 -7.52 -2.99
C LEU A 183 23.22 -6.21 -2.21
N PRO A 184 24.01 -5.95 -1.15
CA PRO A 184 23.90 -4.71 -0.39
C PRO A 184 24.23 -3.52 -1.30
N ASP A 185 23.19 -2.88 -1.83
CA ASP A 185 23.27 -1.51 -2.35
C ASP A 185 23.53 -0.59 -1.16
N GLY A 186 24.54 0.28 -1.24
CA GLY A 186 25.28 0.80 -0.08
C GLY A 186 24.45 1.53 0.99
N ASN A 187 23.23 1.96 0.67
CA ASN A 187 22.30 2.64 1.59
C ASN A 187 21.09 1.79 2.03
N ARG A 188 21.02 0.52 1.62
CA ARG A 188 19.89 -0.39 1.90
C ARG A 188 20.40 -1.57 2.71
N ILE A 189 19.67 -1.91 3.76
CA ILE A 189 19.99 -3.05 4.62
C ILE A 189 18.75 -3.96 4.76
N PRO A 190 18.93 -5.24 5.12
CA PRO A 190 17.81 -6.15 5.34
C PRO A 190 16.81 -5.61 6.36
N LEU A 191 15.56 -6.05 6.21
CA LEU A 191 14.43 -5.56 7.01
C LEU A 191 14.63 -5.83 8.51
N PHE A 192 15.05 -7.05 8.82
CA PHE A 192 15.51 -7.50 10.12
C PHE A 192 16.99 -7.86 10.02
N ASP A 193 17.73 -7.80 11.12
CA ASP A 193 19.13 -8.22 11.15
C ASP A 193 19.27 -9.75 11.13
N ASN A 194 18.26 -10.45 11.67
CA ASN A 194 18.06 -11.88 11.56
C ASN A 194 16.56 -12.16 11.28
N PRO A 195 16.18 -12.73 10.13
CA PRO A 195 14.77 -12.97 9.78
C PRO A 195 14.18 -14.18 10.50
N ASP A 196 15.04 -15.05 11.07
CA ASP A 196 14.65 -16.24 11.84
C ASP A 196 14.52 -15.93 13.35
N ASP A 197 14.77 -14.68 13.75
CA ASP A 197 14.56 -14.25 15.13
C ASP A 197 13.08 -14.40 15.52
N PRO A 198 12.74 -14.90 16.72
CA PRO A 198 11.36 -15.01 17.18
C PRO A 198 10.58 -13.69 17.15
N ALA A 199 11.24 -12.55 17.28
CA ALA A 199 10.64 -11.23 17.20
C ALA A 199 10.50 -10.69 15.76
N ALA A 200 11.16 -11.32 14.77
CA ALA A 200 10.96 -10.99 13.36
C ALA A 200 9.58 -11.45 12.86
N CYS A 201 8.94 -10.61 12.06
CA CYS A 201 7.60 -10.85 11.54
C CYS A 201 7.44 -10.28 10.12
N ASP A 202 6.49 -10.83 9.38
CA ASP A 202 6.09 -10.25 8.09
C ASP A 202 5.31 -8.95 8.35
N LEU A 203 5.51 -7.93 7.51
CA LEU A 203 4.89 -6.61 7.68
C LEU A 203 3.74 -6.40 6.70
N LEU A 204 2.76 -5.61 7.15
CA LEU A 204 1.71 -5.07 6.31
C LEU A 204 2.10 -3.67 5.80
N GLY A 205 2.35 -3.56 4.50
CA GLY A 205 2.54 -2.27 3.84
C GLY A 205 1.23 -1.66 3.35
N LEU A 206 1.00 -0.37 3.59
CA LEU A 206 -0.14 0.38 3.06
C LEU A 206 0.33 1.46 2.08
N ALA A 207 -0.38 1.63 0.98
CA ALA A 207 -0.25 2.82 0.14
C ALA A 207 -1.61 3.33 -0.33
N PHE A 208 -1.76 4.65 -0.34
CA PHE A 208 -2.96 5.35 -0.79
C PHE A 208 -2.65 6.10 -2.07
N SER A 209 -3.50 5.96 -3.08
CA SER A 209 -3.49 6.83 -4.25
C SER A 209 -4.80 7.60 -4.30
N PHE A 210 -4.69 8.91 -4.09
CA PHE A 210 -5.80 9.83 -4.20
C PHE A 210 -5.86 10.38 -5.63
N PRO A 211 -7.07 10.47 -6.21
CA PRO A 211 -7.27 11.13 -7.49
C PRO A 211 -6.97 12.63 -7.37
N LYS A 212 -6.94 13.32 -8.51
CA LYS A 212 -6.96 14.77 -8.49
C LYS A 212 -8.29 15.24 -7.87
N SER A 213 -8.20 15.94 -6.74
CA SER A 213 -9.34 16.58 -6.09
C SER A 213 -9.72 17.89 -6.79
N GLU A 214 -11.01 18.19 -6.84
CA GLU A 214 -11.52 19.52 -7.22
C GLU A 214 -11.57 20.48 -6.02
N HIS A 215 -11.48 19.92 -4.80
CA HIS A 215 -11.49 20.64 -3.52
C HIS A 215 -10.18 20.38 -2.76
N PRO A 216 -9.03 20.81 -3.32
CA PRO A 216 -7.74 20.54 -2.71
C PRO A 216 -7.68 21.17 -1.33
N GLN A 217 -7.25 20.38 -0.35
CA GLN A 217 -7.09 20.85 1.02
C GLN A 217 -5.65 21.32 1.22
N PRO A 218 -5.42 22.41 1.96
CA PRO A 218 -4.08 22.77 2.40
C PRO A 218 -3.52 21.59 3.20
N VAL A 219 -2.39 21.08 2.73
CA VAL A 219 -1.75 19.88 3.28
C VAL A 219 -1.14 20.25 4.62
N ILE A 220 -1.78 19.86 5.72
CA ILE A 220 -1.10 19.72 7.01
C ILE A 220 -0.26 18.45 6.87
N GLU A 221 0.98 18.62 6.40
CA GLU A 221 1.99 17.59 6.07
C GLU A 221 1.48 16.15 5.86
N PHE A 222 0.99 15.88 4.65
CA PHE A 222 1.20 14.59 4.02
C PHE A 222 2.35 14.75 3.05
N VAL A 223 3.48 14.13 3.36
CA VAL A 223 4.50 13.92 2.34
C VAL A 223 3.95 12.89 1.36
N SER A 224 3.39 13.38 0.25
CA SER A 224 3.34 12.59 -0.98
C SER A 224 4.74 12.01 -1.16
N GLY A 225 4.87 10.69 -1.24
CA GLY A 225 6.14 9.97 -1.49
C GLY A 225 6.72 10.23 -2.88
N THR A 226 6.73 11.49 -3.30
CA THR A 226 7.52 12.06 -4.38
C THR A 226 8.92 12.28 -3.83
N VAL A 227 9.75 11.24 -3.90
CA VAL A 227 11.17 11.50 -4.06
C VAL A 227 11.27 12.20 -5.41
N GLU A 228 11.62 13.48 -5.42
CA GLU A 228 12.07 14.14 -6.64
C GLU A 228 13.30 13.37 -7.11
N GLY A 229 13.12 12.57 -8.17
CA GLY A 229 14.24 12.02 -8.90
C GLY A 229 15.11 13.19 -9.35
N ARG A 230 16.33 13.24 -8.82
CA ARG A 230 17.43 13.98 -9.44
C ARG A 230 17.65 13.48 -10.86
#